data_AF-A0A522BWL0-F1
#
_entry.id   AF-A0A522BWL0-F1
#
_cell.length_a   1.000
_cell.length_b   1.000
_cell.length_c   1.000
_cell.angle_alpha   90.00
_cell.angle_beta   90.00
_cell.angle_gamma   90.00
#
_symmetry.space_group_name_H-M   'P 1'
#
loop_
_entity.id
_entity.type
_entity.pdbx_description
1 polymer ?
#
loop_
_entity_poly.entity_id
_entity_poly.type
_entity_poly.pdbx_seq_one_letter_code
_entity_poly.pdbx_strand_id
1 'polypeptide(L)'
;MIPKPGRRARYVAVKAAYGGGGFAGALGLTYAVLATEAKLARKTIGVPFEQAPRAAGSYGRGRRGDKPVHLVVIGDSSAAGLGCERAEQTPGALLAGGIARDLRTRVDLDVVAVTGARSADLEVQVARAMRRPVDVAVIVIGANDVTHRVPIASSARDLARAVTTLRKAGAQVVVGTCPDLGTVKPVMQPLRTVAAKWSRRLAAAQTVATVEAGGVAVSLGDLLAAAFHEHPHLWSIDRFHPSAEGYRRMVDALLPSVLESLGVEIAVSVPISDSVQDVQLAARVAAREPGVEVDPLPEADGQSRLARLRRRLPLVGRGAPEGPTDPAELAAVLEGGETG
;
A
#
# COMPACT_ATOMS: atom_id res chain seq x y z
N MET A 1 62.31 37.62 -8.15
CA MET A 1 62.50 36.31 -8.80
C MET A 1 61.68 35.27 -8.01
N ILE A 2 60.43 35.00 -8.43
CA ILE A 2 59.51 34.13 -7.67
C ILE A 2 59.89 32.67 -7.93
N PRO A 3 60.16 31.85 -6.89
CA PRO A 3 60.62 30.47 -7.08
C PRO A 3 59.52 29.63 -7.74
N LYS A 4 59.88 28.97 -8.86
CA LYS A 4 58.98 28.04 -9.55
C LYS A 4 58.75 26.80 -8.66
N PRO A 5 57.50 26.39 -8.40
CA PRO A 5 57.22 25.25 -7.52
C PRO A 5 57.80 23.96 -8.10
N GLY A 6 58.45 23.17 -7.23
CA GLY A 6 59.08 21.90 -7.59
C GLY A 6 58.09 20.88 -8.16
N ARG A 7 58.57 20.00 -9.04
CA ARG A 7 57.76 18.97 -9.75
C ARG A 7 56.82 18.16 -8.83
N ARG A 8 57.21 17.91 -7.57
CA ARG A 8 56.37 17.21 -6.58
C ARG A 8 55.15 18.02 -6.11
N ALA A 9 55.28 19.34 -5.94
CA ALA A 9 54.18 20.22 -5.54
C ALA A 9 53.11 20.33 -6.65
N ARG A 10 53.54 20.38 -7.92
CA ARG A 10 52.64 20.33 -9.08
C ARG A 10 51.90 18.99 -9.20
N TYR A 11 52.56 17.88 -8.88
CA TYR A 11 51.96 16.55 -8.92
C TYR A 11 50.88 16.35 -7.82
N VAL A 12 51.10 16.87 -6.61
CA VAL A 12 50.12 16.82 -5.51
C VAL A 12 48.91 17.73 -5.79
N ALA A 13 49.12 18.92 -6.35
CA ALA A 13 48.03 19.83 -6.72
C ALA A 13 47.14 19.26 -7.83
N VAL A 14 47.73 18.61 -8.84
CA VAL A 14 46.98 17.93 -9.91
C VAL A 14 46.25 16.69 -9.37
N LYS A 15 46.85 15.89 -8.48
CA LYS A 15 46.13 14.79 -7.81
C LYS A 15 44.98 15.27 -6.92
N ALA A 16 45.10 16.43 -6.26
CA ALA A 16 44.01 17.00 -5.47
C ALA A 16 42.87 17.55 -6.35
N ALA A 17 43.22 18.14 -7.50
CA ALA A 17 42.25 18.66 -8.47
C ALA A 17 41.49 17.54 -9.23
N TYR A 18 42.15 16.42 -9.52
CA TYR A 18 41.57 15.33 -10.32
C TYR A 18 41.20 14.05 -9.54
N GLY A 19 41.66 13.89 -8.29
CA GLY A 19 41.64 12.58 -7.60
C GLY A 19 40.59 12.37 -6.51
N GLY A 20 39.78 13.36 -6.13
CA GLY A 20 38.74 13.12 -5.11
C GLY A 20 37.86 14.31 -4.70
N GLY A 21 38.36 15.55 -4.78
CA GLY A 21 37.62 16.73 -4.35
C GLY A 21 36.40 17.07 -5.21
N GLY A 22 36.50 16.92 -6.54
CA GLY A 22 35.39 17.21 -7.46
C GLY A 22 34.22 16.23 -7.34
N PHE A 23 34.50 14.94 -7.12
CA PHE A 23 33.47 13.91 -6.95
C PHE A 23 32.78 14.03 -5.60
N ALA A 24 33.54 14.23 -4.51
CA ALA A 24 32.97 14.50 -3.19
C ALA A 24 32.16 15.81 -3.16
N GLY A 25 32.63 16.86 -3.85
CA GLY A 25 31.92 18.13 -3.99
C GLY A 25 30.62 18.01 -4.78
N ALA A 26 30.62 17.28 -5.89
CA ALA A 26 29.42 17.01 -6.68
C ALA A 26 28.38 16.19 -5.88
N LEU A 27 28.82 15.15 -5.17
CA LEU A 27 27.95 14.36 -4.29
C LEU A 27 27.34 15.21 -3.16
N GLY A 28 28.14 16.09 -2.55
CA GLY A 28 27.68 17.03 -1.53
C GLY A 28 26.61 17.98 -2.07
N LEU A 29 26.80 18.53 -3.27
CA LEU A 29 25.82 19.41 -3.92
C LEU A 29 24.52 18.67 -4.26
N THR A 30 24.61 17.47 -4.84
CA THR A 30 23.43 16.64 -5.13
C THR A 30 22.65 16.31 -3.85
N TYR A 31 23.34 15.94 -2.77
CA TYR A 31 22.70 15.69 -1.48
C TYR A 31 21.99 16.94 -0.95
N ALA A 32 22.64 18.11 -1.01
CA ALA A 32 22.06 19.37 -0.55
C ALA A 32 20.80 19.75 -1.33
N VAL A 33 20.79 19.55 -2.66
CA VAL A 33 19.59 19.74 -3.50
C VAL A 33 18.47 18.82 -3.04
N LEU A 34 18.70 17.50 -2.97
CA LEU A 34 17.71 16.52 -2.55
C LEU A 34 17.15 16.81 -1.14
N ALA A 35 18.00 17.20 -0.21
CA ALA A 35 17.60 17.55 1.15
C ALA A 35 16.72 18.82 1.19
N THR A 36 17.06 19.81 0.35
CA THR A 36 16.28 21.05 0.22
C THR A 36 14.90 20.77 -0.39
N GLU A 37 14.85 19.99 -1.47
CA GLU A 37 13.58 19.55 -2.08
C GLU A 37 12.72 18.77 -1.10
N ALA A 38 13.31 17.86 -0.32
CA ALA A 38 12.57 17.10 0.69
C ALA A 38 12.01 18.01 1.79
N LYS A 39 12.76 19.05 2.19
CA LYS A 39 12.28 20.04 3.16
C LYS A 39 11.14 20.89 2.60
N LEU A 40 11.23 21.32 1.34
CA LEU A 40 10.17 22.05 0.66
C LEU A 40 8.92 21.19 0.49
N ALA A 41 9.07 19.95 0.03
CA ALA A 41 7.95 19.01 -0.10
C ALA A 41 7.23 18.80 1.24
N ARG A 42 7.96 18.55 2.34
CA ARG A 42 7.36 18.44 3.68
C ARG A 42 6.62 19.70 4.11
N LYS A 43 7.17 20.88 3.80
CA LYS A 43 6.51 22.17 4.12
C LYS A 43 5.22 22.34 3.31
N THR A 44 5.21 21.94 2.05
CA THR A 44 4.04 22.04 1.16
C THR A 44 2.96 21.02 1.48
N ILE A 45 3.35 19.77 1.80
CA ILE A 45 2.43 18.70 2.21
C ILE A 45 1.83 19.02 3.60
N GLY A 46 2.60 19.68 4.46
CA GLY A 46 2.19 19.98 5.83
C GLY A 46 2.32 18.77 6.75
N VAL A 47 1.96 18.98 8.02
CA VAL A 47 1.74 17.89 8.98
C VAL A 47 0.25 17.54 8.90
N PRO A 48 -0.16 16.27 8.82
CA PRO A 48 -1.57 15.94 8.87
C PRO A 48 -2.19 16.50 10.15
N PHE A 49 -3.07 17.49 10.01
CA PHE A 49 -3.78 18.09 11.13
C PHE A 49 -5.03 17.28 11.52
N GLU A 50 -5.51 16.42 10.63
CA GLU A 50 -6.72 15.61 10.82
C GLU A 50 -6.37 14.13 11.03
N GLN A 51 -7.08 13.49 11.97
CA GLN A 51 -7.06 12.04 12.12
C GLN A 51 -7.96 11.44 11.04
N ALA A 52 -7.57 10.29 10.49
CA ALA A 52 -8.45 9.56 9.58
C ALA A 52 -9.80 9.24 10.28
N PRO A 53 -10.94 9.34 9.57
CA PRO A 53 -12.23 8.99 10.14
C PRO A 53 -12.25 7.56 10.71
N ARG A 54 -12.94 7.37 11.84
CA ARG A 54 -13.05 6.03 12.46
C ARG A 54 -14.02 5.16 11.65
N ALA A 55 -13.48 4.15 11.00
CA ALA A 55 -14.24 3.22 10.16
C ALA A 55 -14.43 1.82 10.77
N ALA A 56 -13.87 1.53 11.95
CA ALA A 56 -14.12 0.23 12.58
C ALA A 56 -15.61 0.08 12.92
N GLY A 57 -16.18 -1.10 12.64
CA GLY A 57 -17.62 -1.32 12.78
C GLY A 57 -18.12 -2.53 12.01
N SER A 58 -19.44 -2.68 11.94
CA SER A 58 -20.10 -3.76 11.21
C SER A 58 -20.69 -3.24 9.90
N TYR A 59 -20.46 -3.96 8.81
CA TYR A 59 -20.88 -3.59 7.45
C TYR A 59 -21.77 -4.66 6.83
N GLY A 60 -22.80 -4.20 6.11
CA GLY A 60 -23.80 -5.03 5.45
C GLY A 60 -24.72 -5.80 6.39
N ARG A 61 -25.57 -6.64 5.79
CA ARG A 61 -26.52 -7.50 6.51
C ARG A 61 -26.26 -8.95 6.13
N GLY A 62 -25.94 -9.78 7.11
CA GLY A 62 -25.88 -11.24 6.94
C GLY A 62 -27.23 -11.88 7.20
N ARG A 63 -27.39 -13.17 6.86
CA ARG A 63 -28.59 -13.91 7.29
C ARG A 63 -28.50 -14.19 8.79
N ARG A 64 -29.66 -14.35 9.42
CA ARG A 64 -29.73 -14.65 10.85
C ARG A 64 -28.98 -15.96 11.14
N GLY A 65 -27.94 -15.89 11.96
CA GLY A 65 -27.12 -17.05 12.36
C GLY A 65 -25.79 -17.18 11.61
N ASP A 66 -25.56 -16.41 10.53
CA ASP A 66 -24.29 -16.45 9.81
C ASP A 66 -23.17 -15.83 10.67
N LYS A 67 -22.01 -16.50 10.72
CA LYS A 67 -20.80 -15.94 11.32
C LYS A 67 -20.31 -14.77 10.44
N PRO A 68 -20.06 -13.58 11.01
CA PRO A 68 -19.50 -12.48 10.24
C PRO A 68 -18.10 -12.83 9.74
N VAL A 69 -17.71 -12.25 8.60
CA VAL A 69 -16.31 -12.20 8.18
C VAL A 69 -15.61 -11.13 8.99
N HIS A 70 -14.51 -11.47 9.66
CA HIS A 70 -13.67 -10.50 10.34
C HIS A 70 -12.54 -10.02 9.42
N LEU A 71 -12.67 -8.79 8.97
CA LEU A 71 -11.67 -8.06 8.19
C LEU A 71 -10.85 -7.16 9.11
N VAL A 72 -9.52 -7.19 8.98
CA VAL A 72 -8.64 -6.22 9.61
C VAL A 72 -7.80 -5.45 8.59
N VAL A 73 -7.73 -4.13 8.76
CA VAL A 73 -6.86 -3.25 7.97
C VAL A 73 -5.69 -2.77 8.81
N ILE A 74 -4.48 -3.01 8.30
CA ILE A 74 -3.19 -2.78 8.96
C ILE A 74 -2.35 -1.89 8.06
N GLY A 75 -1.59 -0.95 8.64
CA GLY A 75 -0.64 -0.17 7.85
C GLY A 75 -0.42 1.25 8.32
N ASP A 76 -0.14 2.11 7.34
CA ASP A 76 0.15 3.53 7.54
C ASP A 76 -1.09 4.43 7.34
N SER A 77 -0.88 5.72 7.07
CA SER A 77 -1.95 6.69 6.84
C SER A 77 -2.85 6.34 5.65
N SER A 78 -2.29 5.66 4.65
CA SER A 78 -3.06 5.22 3.48
C SER A 78 -4.03 4.12 3.88
N ALA A 79 -3.58 3.14 4.68
CA ALA A 79 -4.45 2.11 5.24
C ALA A 79 -5.52 2.68 6.19
N ALA A 80 -5.18 3.72 6.95
CA ALA A 80 -6.11 4.40 7.84
C ALA A 80 -7.21 5.19 7.11
N GLY A 81 -6.97 5.60 5.86
CA GLY A 81 -7.89 6.46 5.11
C GLY A 81 -7.69 7.95 5.35
N LEU A 82 -6.47 8.40 5.63
CA LEU A 82 -6.17 9.82 5.78
C LEU A 82 -6.45 10.56 4.47
N GLY A 83 -7.14 11.70 4.52
CA GLY A 83 -7.61 12.41 3.33
C GLY A 83 -9.08 12.15 2.97
N CYS A 84 -9.75 11.24 3.69
CA CYS A 84 -11.20 11.08 3.68
C CYS A 84 -11.86 12.02 4.69
N GLU A 85 -13.05 12.53 4.35
CA GLU A 85 -13.88 13.33 5.26
C GLU A 85 -14.80 12.45 6.11
N ARG A 86 -15.23 11.30 5.58
CA ARG A 86 -16.18 10.39 6.23
C ARG A 86 -15.65 8.96 6.33
N ALA A 87 -16.14 8.23 7.34
CA ALA A 87 -15.75 6.84 7.60
C ALA A 87 -16.01 5.91 6.41
N GLU A 88 -17.13 6.11 5.71
CA GLU A 88 -17.55 5.27 4.58
C GLU A 88 -16.64 5.40 3.35
N GLN A 89 -15.83 6.47 3.31
CA GLN A 89 -14.89 6.74 2.22
C GLN A 89 -13.52 6.08 2.45
N THR A 90 -13.25 5.61 3.67
CA THR A 90 -11.96 5.01 4.02
C THR A 90 -11.78 3.66 3.31
N PRO A 91 -10.55 3.25 2.99
CA PRO A 91 -10.31 1.99 2.29
C PRO A 91 -10.84 0.78 3.07
N GLY A 92 -10.80 0.81 4.41
CA GLY A 92 -11.38 -0.24 5.24
C GLY A 92 -12.89 -0.37 5.05
N ALA A 93 -13.64 0.75 5.14
CA ALA A 93 -15.08 0.74 4.95
C ALA A 93 -15.48 0.31 3.53
N LEU A 94 -14.73 0.77 2.53
CA LEU A 94 -14.94 0.40 1.13
C LEU A 94 -14.70 -1.09 0.87
N LEU A 95 -13.65 -1.67 1.46
CA LEU A 95 -13.38 -3.11 1.42
C LEU A 95 -14.49 -3.88 2.13
N ALA A 96 -14.85 -3.49 3.35
CA ALA A 96 -15.88 -4.16 4.13
C ALA A 96 -17.24 -4.15 3.43
N GLY A 97 -17.64 -3.00 2.86
CA GLY A 97 -18.87 -2.87 2.07
C GLY A 97 -18.83 -3.71 0.79
N GLY A 98 -17.70 -3.75 0.09
CA GLY A 98 -17.52 -4.60 -1.09
C GLY A 98 -17.66 -6.10 -0.76
N ILE A 99 -16.96 -6.55 0.27
CA ILE A 99 -17.04 -7.94 0.75
C ILE A 99 -18.46 -8.27 1.20
N ALA A 100 -19.08 -7.41 2.01
CA ALA A 100 -20.42 -7.64 2.53
C ALA A 100 -21.46 -7.77 1.41
N ARG A 101 -21.37 -6.93 0.38
CA ARG A 101 -22.21 -7.01 -0.81
C ARG A 101 -22.00 -8.31 -1.58
N ASP A 102 -20.75 -8.63 -1.91
CA ASP A 102 -20.44 -9.72 -2.83
C ASP A 102 -20.60 -11.11 -2.18
N LEU A 103 -20.34 -11.23 -0.88
CA LEU A 103 -20.60 -12.45 -0.09
C LEU A 103 -22.01 -12.51 0.52
N ARG A 104 -22.78 -11.42 0.46
CA ARG A 104 -24.08 -11.27 1.15
C ARG A 104 -24.01 -11.64 2.63
N THR A 105 -22.92 -11.24 3.28
CA THR A 105 -22.64 -11.53 4.69
C THR A 105 -22.34 -10.26 5.46
N ARG A 106 -22.38 -10.34 6.79
CA ARG A 106 -21.92 -9.26 7.66
C ARG A 106 -20.40 -9.27 7.71
N VAL A 107 -19.78 -8.09 7.64
CA VAL A 107 -18.34 -7.92 7.82
C VAL A 107 -18.10 -7.10 9.07
N ASP A 108 -17.41 -7.68 10.04
CA ASP A 108 -16.89 -6.93 11.17
C ASP A 108 -15.50 -6.40 10.78
N LEU A 109 -15.32 -5.09 10.78
CA LEU A 109 -14.09 -4.41 10.37
C LEU A 109 -13.35 -3.85 11.59
N ASP A 110 -12.08 -4.25 11.74
CA ASP A 110 -11.12 -3.58 12.61
C ASP A 110 -10.11 -2.78 11.78
N VAL A 111 -9.82 -1.54 12.19
CA VAL A 111 -8.74 -0.73 11.60
C VAL A 111 -7.69 -0.49 12.67
N VAL A 112 -6.54 -1.12 12.53
CA VAL A 112 -5.39 -0.96 13.44
C VAL A 112 -4.23 -0.20 12.80
N ALA A 113 -4.44 0.29 11.57
CA ALA A 113 -3.53 1.18 10.87
C ALA A 113 -3.27 2.46 11.68
N VAL A 114 -2.03 2.94 11.61
CA VAL A 114 -1.56 4.11 12.37
C VAL A 114 -0.90 5.09 11.40
N THR A 115 -1.39 6.33 11.36
CA THR A 115 -0.78 7.42 10.60
C THR A 115 0.70 7.56 10.99
N GLY A 116 1.58 7.57 9.99
CA GLY A 116 3.03 7.68 10.20
C GLY A 116 3.75 6.35 10.49
N ALA A 117 3.02 5.23 10.62
CA ALA A 117 3.62 3.92 10.84
C ALA A 117 4.57 3.52 9.70
N ARG A 118 5.64 2.83 10.08
CA ARG A 118 6.62 2.20 9.19
C ARG A 118 6.51 0.69 9.35
N SER A 119 7.14 -0.04 8.43
CA SER A 119 7.19 -1.52 8.46
C SER A 119 7.54 -2.12 9.83
N ALA A 120 8.46 -1.51 10.59
CA ALA A 120 8.83 -1.94 11.94
C ALA A 120 7.68 -1.89 12.97
N ASP A 121 6.67 -1.05 12.74
CA ASP A 121 5.50 -0.90 13.61
C ASP A 121 4.44 -1.98 13.37
N LEU A 122 4.56 -2.78 12.30
CA LEU A 122 3.59 -3.82 11.95
C LEU A 122 3.43 -4.87 13.05
N GLU A 123 4.51 -5.20 13.77
CA GLU A 123 4.46 -6.19 14.86
C GLU A 123 3.43 -5.80 15.93
N VAL A 124 3.43 -4.54 16.34
CA VAL A 124 2.49 -4.02 17.33
C VAL A 124 1.06 -3.98 16.78
N GLN A 125 0.89 -3.63 15.50
CA GLN A 125 -0.43 -3.63 14.87
C GLN A 125 -0.99 -5.06 14.71
N VAL A 126 -0.18 -6.03 14.32
CA VAL A 126 -0.57 -7.45 14.22
C VAL A 126 -0.96 -7.99 15.60
N ALA A 127 -0.19 -7.67 16.65
CA ALA A 127 -0.56 -8.07 18.02
C ALA A 127 -1.92 -7.49 18.45
N ARG A 128 -2.30 -6.28 18.00
CA ARG A 128 -3.62 -5.70 18.25
C ARG A 128 -4.71 -6.39 17.43
N ALA A 129 -4.45 -6.66 16.15
CA ALA A 129 -5.37 -7.33 15.24
C ALA A 129 -5.77 -8.73 15.73
N MET A 130 -4.80 -9.50 16.24
CA MET A 130 -4.99 -10.89 16.67
C MET A 130 -5.63 -11.03 18.07
N ARG A 131 -6.19 -9.97 18.65
CA ARG A 131 -6.98 -10.07 19.89
C ARG A 131 -8.27 -10.88 19.72
N ARG A 132 -8.69 -11.10 18.48
CA ARG A 132 -9.77 -12.01 18.09
C ARG A 132 -9.40 -12.70 16.76
N PRO A 133 -10.00 -13.85 16.41
CA PRO A 133 -9.69 -14.54 15.15
C PRO A 133 -9.93 -13.65 13.93
N VAL A 134 -8.98 -13.60 13.01
CA VAL A 134 -9.03 -12.78 11.78
C VAL A 134 -9.25 -13.71 10.59
N ASP A 135 -10.27 -13.44 9.77
CA ASP A 135 -10.51 -14.23 8.55
C ASP A 135 -9.68 -13.66 7.39
N VAL A 136 -9.60 -12.33 7.26
CA VAL A 136 -8.79 -11.65 6.25
C VAL A 136 -8.12 -10.38 6.78
N ALA A 137 -6.84 -10.20 6.45
CA ALA A 137 -6.05 -9.03 6.75
C ALA A 137 -5.58 -8.34 5.46
N VAL A 138 -5.80 -7.02 5.39
CA VAL A 138 -5.29 -6.18 4.31
C VAL A 138 -4.21 -5.27 4.87
N ILE A 139 -3.00 -5.34 4.29
CA ILE A 139 -1.85 -4.53 4.71
C ILE A 139 -1.52 -3.52 3.62
N VAL A 140 -1.48 -2.23 3.96
CA VAL A 140 -0.96 -1.18 3.07
C VAL A 140 0.06 -0.34 3.83
N ILE A 141 1.34 -0.52 3.48
CA ILE A 141 2.44 0.16 4.17
C ILE A 141 3.63 0.38 3.24
N GLY A 142 4.39 1.45 3.48
CA GLY A 142 5.70 1.66 2.86
C GLY A 142 5.95 3.08 2.41
N ALA A 143 4.93 3.93 2.35
CA ALA A 143 5.13 5.35 2.03
C ALA A 143 6.05 6.02 3.07
N ASN A 144 5.86 5.69 4.36
CA ASN A 144 6.72 6.18 5.43
C ASN A 144 8.13 5.60 5.41
N ASP A 145 8.29 4.35 4.97
CA ASP A 145 9.61 3.72 4.81
C ASP A 145 10.44 4.47 3.75
N VAL A 146 9.82 4.86 2.63
CA VAL A 146 10.50 5.65 1.58
C VAL A 146 10.83 7.05 2.10
N THR A 147 9.88 7.76 2.71
CA THR A 147 10.11 9.13 3.20
C THR A 147 11.14 9.20 4.34
N HIS A 148 11.22 8.16 5.17
CA HIS A 148 12.19 8.05 6.26
C HIS A 148 13.45 7.29 5.89
N ARG A 149 13.57 6.83 4.64
CA ARG A 149 14.78 6.18 4.10
C ARG A 149 15.12 4.88 4.83
N VAL A 150 14.11 4.12 5.23
CA VAL A 150 14.28 2.82 5.87
C VAL A 150 14.94 1.86 4.87
N PRO A 151 15.92 1.03 5.30
CA PRO A 151 16.51 0.03 4.42
C PRO A 151 15.47 -0.94 3.87
N ILE A 152 15.40 -1.10 2.55
CA ILE A 152 14.41 -1.97 1.87
C ILE A 152 14.39 -3.39 2.45
N ALA A 153 15.57 -3.94 2.74
CA ALA A 153 15.68 -5.28 3.31
C ALA A 153 15.07 -5.38 4.73
N SER A 154 15.17 -4.31 5.53
CA SER A 154 14.49 -4.26 6.83
C SER A 154 12.99 -4.18 6.64
N SER A 155 12.52 -3.27 5.77
CA SER A 155 11.09 -3.10 5.50
C SER A 155 10.42 -4.38 4.99
N ALA A 156 11.05 -5.06 4.04
CA ALA A 156 10.56 -6.32 3.50
C ALA A 156 10.56 -7.44 4.55
N ARG A 157 11.58 -7.50 5.42
CA ARG A 157 11.65 -8.49 6.51
C ARG A 157 10.57 -8.26 7.56
N ASP A 158 10.31 -7.01 7.92
CA ASP A 158 9.29 -6.67 8.92
C ASP A 158 7.89 -6.98 8.37
N LEU A 159 7.64 -6.68 7.09
CA LEU A 159 6.44 -7.10 6.39
C LEU A 159 6.30 -8.63 6.34
N ALA A 160 7.36 -9.37 5.97
CA ALA A 160 7.33 -10.82 5.93
C ALA A 160 6.94 -11.42 7.29
N ARG A 161 7.50 -10.90 8.41
CA ARG A 161 7.13 -11.35 9.76
C ARG A 161 5.65 -11.11 10.07
N ALA A 162 5.11 -9.96 9.68
CA ALA A 162 3.70 -9.65 9.86
C ALA A 162 2.80 -10.61 9.07
N VAL A 163 3.10 -10.82 7.77
CA VAL A 163 2.36 -11.75 6.90
C VAL A 163 2.44 -13.17 7.44
N THR A 164 3.63 -13.68 7.76
CA THR A 164 3.81 -15.03 8.32
C THR A 164 3.01 -15.22 9.61
N THR A 165 3.00 -14.23 10.49
CA THR A 165 2.27 -14.32 11.78
C THR A 165 0.77 -14.43 11.56
N LEU A 166 0.21 -13.59 10.68
CA LEU A 166 -1.22 -13.63 10.32
C LEU A 166 -1.61 -14.93 9.60
N ARG A 167 -0.78 -15.39 8.65
CA ARG A 167 -1.00 -16.67 7.95
C ARG A 167 -0.97 -17.86 8.89
N LYS A 168 -0.03 -17.89 9.86
CA LYS A 168 0.03 -18.92 10.91
C LYS A 168 -1.19 -18.92 11.83
N ALA A 169 -1.83 -17.75 12.00
CA ALA A 169 -3.08 -17.63 12.74
C ALA A 169 -4.33 -18.01 11.91
N GLY A 170 -4.16 -18.41 10.65
CA GLY A 170 -5.23 -18.84 9.76
C GLY A 170 -5.86 -17.73 8.91
N ALA A 171 -5.41 -16.48 9.04
CA ALA A 171 -5.94 -15.37 8.26
C ALA A 171 -5.50 -15.45 6.79
N GLN A 172 -6.36 -15.05 5.87
CA GLN A 172 -5.93 -14.66 4.51
C GLN A 172 -5.23 -13.31 4.57
N VAL A 173 -4.17 -13.11 3.78
CA VAL A 173 -3.40 -11.86 3.82
C VAL A 173 -3.20 -11.31 2.43
N VAL A 174 -3.69 -10.09 2.20
CA VAL A 174 -3.50 -9.33 0.96
C VAL A 174 -2.70 -8.07 1.27
N VAL A 175 -1.63 -7.83 0.51
CA VAL A 175 -0.74 -6.70 0.69
C VAL A 175 -0.82 -5.78 -0.52
N GLY A 176 -1.28 -4.54 -0.31
CA GLY A 176 -1.09 -3.47 -1.27
C GLY A 176 0.34 -2.93 -1.16
N THR A 177 1.16 -3.17 -2.19
CA THR A 177 2.58 -2.78 -2.16
C THR A 177 2.76 -1.27 -2.27
N CYS A 178 3.95 -0.79 -1.87
CA CYS A 178 4.28 0.63 -1.82
C CYS A 178 3.91 1.35 -3.13
N PRO A 179 3.08 2.40 -3.09
CA PRO A 179 2.74 3.17 -4.28
C PRO A 179 3.94 3.95 -4.82
N ASP A 180 3.91 4.33 -6.10
CA ASP A 180 4.99 5.12 -6.69
C ASP A 180 4.93 6.57 -6.18
N LEU A 181 5.78 6.89 -5.19
CA LEU A 181 5.89 8.26 -4.65
C LEU A 181 6.48 9.29 -5.62
N GLY A 182 6.95 8.89 -6.81
CA GLY A 182 7.29 9.81 -7.90
C GLY A 182 6.09 10.56 -8.46
N THR A 183 4.88 10.17 -8.09
CA THR A 183 3.62 10.76 -8.58
C THR A 183 3.14 11.93 -7.73
N VAL A 184 3.71 12.05 -6.52
CA VAL A 184 3.41 13.10 -5.55
C VAL A 184 3.82 14.45 -6.13
N LYS A 185 2.83 15.28 -6.48
CA LYS A 185 3.05 16.55 -7.20
C LYS A 185 3.97 17.52 -6.47
N PRO A 186 3.88 17.68 -5.12
CA PRO A 186 4.82 18.53 -4.37
C PRO A 186 6.30 18.14 -4.45
N VAL A 187 6.63 16.93 -4.91
CA VAL A 187 8.02 16.46 -5.00
C VAL A 187 8.65 16.95 -6.32
N MET A 188 9.72 17.74 -6.22
CA MET A 188 10.44 18.31 -7.37
C MET A 188 11.50 17.36 -7.94
N GLN A 189 12.04 17.67 -9.12
CA GLN A 189 13.15 16.94 -9.71
C GLN A 189 14.48 17.53 -9.25
N PRO A 190 15.45 16.71 -8.80
CA PRO A 190 15.57 15.26 -9.05
C PRO A 190 14.96 14.32 -7.99
N LEU A 191 14.50 14.83 -6.84
CA LEU A 191 13.97 13.99 -5.74
C LEU A 191 12.83 13.07 -6.17
N ARG A 192 11.98 13.52 -7.09
CA ARG A 192 10.88 12.74 -7.66
C ARG A 192 11.36 11.45 -8.30
N THR A 193 12.43 11.51 -9.09
CA THR A 193 13.01 10.32 -9.73
C THR A 193 13.62 9.36 -8.71
N VAL A 194 14.25 9.90 -7.67
CA VAL A 194 14.81 9.09 -6.57
C VAL A 194 13.70 8.39 -5.79
N ALA A 195 12.65 9.14 -5.42
CA ALA A 195 11.47 8.59 -4.74
C ALA A 195 10.82 7.48 -5.57
N ALA A 196 10.66 7.68 -6.88
CA ALA A 196 10.08 6.70 -7.80
C ALA A 196 10.91 5.41 -7.93
N LYS A 197 12.24 5.54 -7.99
CA LYS A 197 13.11 4.35 -7.99
C LYS A 197 13.06 3.62 -6.65
N TRP A 198 13.00 4.35 -5.55
CA TRP A 198 12.97 3.72 -4.24
C TRP A 198 11.64 3.02 -3.97
N SER A 199 10.51 3.68 -4.21
CA SER A 199 9.17 3.11 -4.09
C SER A 199 9.04 1.81 -4.88
N ARG A 200 9.43 1.79 -6.16
CA ARG A 200 9.38 0.57 -6.98
C ARG A 200 10.30 -0.54 -6.49
N ARG A 201 11.50 -0.22 -5.99
CA ARG A 201 12.40 -1.23 -5.40
C ARG A 201 11.82 -1.80 -4.10
N LEU A 202 11.20 -0.95 -3.29
CA LEU A 202 10.51 -1.40 -2.08
C LEU A 202 9.32 -2.27 -2.43
N ALA A 203 8.47 -1.86 -3.38
CA ALA A 203 7.32 -2.63 -3.85
C ALA A 203 7.73 -4.02 -4.34
N ALA A 204 8.79 -4.13 -5.15
CA ALA A 204 9.31 -5.42 -5.59
C ALA A 204 9.75 -6.31 -4.40
N ALA A 205 10.46 -5.75 -3.43
CA ALA A 205 10.88 -6.49 -2.24
C ALA A 205 9.67 -6.91 -1.37
N GLN A 206 8.65 -6.07 -1.26
CA GLN A 206 7.41 -6.40 -0.57
C GLN A 206 6.62 -7.50 -1.27
N THR A 207 6.58 -7.51 -2.61
CA THR A 207 5.98 -8.60 -3.38
C THR A 207 6.63 -9.93 -3.06
N VAL A 208 7.96 -10.02 -3.14
CA VAL A 208 8.70 -11.24 -2.79
C VAL A 208 8.40 -11.66 -1.35
N ALA A 209 8.58 -10.74 -0.41
CA ALA A 209 8.38 -11.01 1.02
C ALA A 209 6.96 -11.49 1.36
N THR A 210 5.96 -10.94 0.68
CA THR A 210 4.55 -11.31 0.88
C THR A 210 4.27 -12.71 0.34
N VAL A 211 4.70 -12.98 -0.89
CA VAL A 211 4.46 -14.25 -1.58
C VAL A 211 5.19 -15.40 -0.89
N GLU A 212 6.47 -15.22 -0.54
CA GLU A 212 7.25 -16.21 0.21
C GLU A 212 6.68 -16.47 1.61
N ALA A 213 6.03 -15.48 2.22
CA ALA A 213 5.32 -15.63 3.49
C ALA A 213 3.91 -16.22 3.35
N GLY A 214 3.47 -16.55 2.12
CA GLY A 214 2.19 -17.18 1.82
C GLY A 214 0.99 -16.23 1.71
N GLY A 215 1.23 -14.93 1.52
CA GLY A 215 0.19 -13.94 1.23
C GLY A 215 0.12 -13.55 -0.25
N VAL A 216 -0.87 -12.74 -0.61
CA VAL A 216 -1.06 -12.22 -1.97
C VAL A 216 -0.58 -10.78 -2.05
N ALA A 217 0.25 -10.45 -3.04
CA ALA A 217 0.73 -9.09 -3.26
C ALA A 217 0.01 -8.42 -4.43
N VAL A 218 -0.50 -7.21 -4.22
CA VAL A 218 -1.19 -6.40 -5.23
C VAL A 218 -0.40 -5.13 -5.49
N SER A 219 -0.04 -4.88 -6.76
CA SER A 219 0.68 -3.67 -7.15
C SER A 219 -0.23 -2.43 -7.18
N LEU A 220 0.00 -1.50 -6.26
CA LEU A 220 -0.66 -0.18 -6.24
C LEU A 220 0.10 0.87 -7.06
N GLY A 221 1.38 0.60 -7.37
CA GLY A 221 2.38 1.55 -7.88
C GLY A 221 1.89 2.47 -8.99
N ASP A 222 1.38 1.90 -10.07
CA ASP A 222 1.01 2.66 -11.26
C ASP A 222 -0.50 2.88 -11.44
N LEU A 223 -1.35 2.15 -10.69
CA LEU A 223 -2.81 2.32 -10.74
C LEU A 223 -3.19 3.68 -10.18
N LEU A 224 -2.45 4.08 -9.15
CA LEU A 224 -2.49 5.40 -8.60
C LEU A 224 -1.66 6.35 -9.47
N ALA A 225 -0.49 5.96 -10.00
CA ALA A 225 0.37 6.87 -10.76
C ALA A 225 -0.26 7.49 -12.02
N ALA A 226 -0.67 6.66 -12.99
CA ALA A 226 -1.16 7.16 -14.27
C ALA A 226 -2.48 7.92 -14.07
N ALA A 227 -3.40 7.31 -13.33
CA ALA A 227 -4.69 7.92 -13.02
C ALA A 227 -4.52 9.22 -12.21
N PHE A 228 -3.68 9.29 -11.17
CA PHE A 228 -3.55 10.48 -10.33
C PHE A 228 -2.70 11.58 -10.97
N HIS A 229 -1.87 11.24 -11.96
CA HIS A 229 -1.20 12.25 -12.78
C HIS A 229 -2.22 12.98 -13.66
N GLU A 230 -3.07 12.21 -14.35
CA GLU A 230 -4.12 12.68 -15.26
C GLU A 230 -5.33 13.29 -14.53
N HIS A 231 -5.60 12.84 -13.30
CA HIS A 231 -6.76 13.21 -12.50
C HIS A 231 -6.35 13.77 -11.13
N PRO A 232 -6.07 15.09 -11.04
CA PRO A 232 -5.63 15.74 -9.80
C PRO A 232 -6.58 15.56 -8.61
N HIS A 233 -7.88 15.38 -8.86
CA HIS A 233 -8.91 15.20 -7.83
C HIS A 233 -8.85 13.85 -7.11
N LEU A 234 -8.02 12.92 -7.59
CA LEU A 234 -7.71 11.68 -6.89
C LEU A 234 -6.78 11.89 -5.69
N TRP A 235 -6.14 13.07 -5.57
CA TRP A 235 -5.43 13.49 -4.37
C TRP A 235 -6.32 14.29 -3.43
N SER A 236 -6.09 14.13 -2.13
CA SER A 236 -6.66 14.99 -1.09
C SER A 236 -6.10 16.41 -1.17
N ILE A 237 -6.59 17.31 -0.31
CA ILE A 237 -6.14 18.71 -0.24
C ILE A 237 -4.63 18.85 -0.03
N ASP A 238 -3.99 17.89 0.65
CA ASP A 238 -2.54 17.88 0.89
C ASP A 238 -1.69 17.47 -0.32
N ARG A 239 -2.34 17.02 -1.41
CA ARG A 239 -1.70 16.56 -2.65
C ARG A 239 -0.71 15.41 -2.45
N PHE A 240 -0.89 14.65 -1.37
CA PHE A 240 -0.04 13.54 -0.96
C PHE A 240 -0.84 12.29 -0.62
N HIS A 241 -1.94 12.39 0.12
CA HIS A 241 -2.83 11.27 0.38
C HIS A 241 -3.92 11.16 -0.68
N PRO A 242 -4.41 9.96 -0.99
CA PRO A 242 -5.59 9.80 -1.84
C PRO A 242 -6.81 10.55 -1.29
N SER A 243 -7.64 11.10 -2.17
CA SER A 243 -9.00 11.52 -1.83
C SER A 243 -9.91 10.31 -1.67
N ALA A 244 -11.18 10.52 -1.29
CA ALA A 244 -12.19 9.46 -1.29
C ALA A 244 -12.27 8.70 -2.62
N GLU A 245 -12.19 9.40 -3.76
CA GLU A 245 -12.17 8.74 -5.07
C GLU A 245 -10.85 8.00 -5.32
N GLY A 246 -9.73 8.57 -4.86
CA GLY A 246 -8.43 7.92 -4.91
C GLY A 246 -8.40 6.59 -4.12
N TYR A 247 -8.99 6.56 -2.92
CA TYR A 247 -9.13 5.33 -2.14
C TYR A 247 -10.07 4.33 -2.80
N ARG A 248 -11.13 4.77 -3.46
CA ARG A 248 -11.98 3.88 -4.27
C ARG A 248 -11.17 3.17 -5.36
N ARG A 249 -10.28 3.87 -6.06
CA ARG A 249 -9.38 3.25 -7.05
C ARG A 249 -8.41 2.24 -6.43
N MET A 250 -7.88 2.55 -5.25
CA MET A 250 -7.04 1.61 -4.50
C MET A 250 -7.82 0.35 -4.13
N VAL A 251 -9.05 0.50 -3.64
CA VAL A 251 -9.92 -0.62 -3.25
C VAL A 251 -10.36 -1.43 -4.46
N ASP A 252 -10.69 -0.80 -5.59
CA ASP A 252 -11.03 -1.47 -6.85
C ASP A 252 -9.89 -2.40 -7.35
N ALA A 253 -8.64 -2.14 -6.93
CA ALA A 253 -7.48 -2.98 -7.19
C ALA A 253 -7.33 -4.16 -6.22
N LEU A 254 -7.60 -3.91 -4.92
CA LEU A 254 -7.39 -4.87 -3.84
C LEU A 254 -8.56 -5.86 -3.69
N LEU A 255 -9.78 -5.37 -3.87
CA LEU A 255 -11.01 -6.11 -3.59
C LEU A 255 -11.09 -7.46 -4.34
N PRO A 256 -10.69 -7.58 -5.62
CA PRO A 256 -10.71 -8.87 -6.30
C PRO A 256 -9.89 -9.96 -5.59
N SER A 257 -8.65 -9.64 -5.22
CA SER A 257 -7.76 -10.60 -4.53
C SER A 257 -8.28 -10.93 -3.13
N VAL A 258 -8.89 -9.96 -2.45
CA VAL A 258 -9.52 -10.17 -1.13
C VAL A 258 -10.70 -11.14 -1.24
N LEU A 259 -11.61 -10.91 -2.20
CA LEU A 259 -12.76 -11.77 -2.44
C LEU A 259 -12.37 -13.20 -2.85
N GLU A 260 -11.38 -13.35 -3.74
CA GLU A 260 -10.85 -14.67 -4.12
C GLU A 260 -10.22 -15.41 -2.94
N SER A 261 -9.50 -14.70 -2.06
CA SER A 261 -8.93 -15.31 -0.85
C SER A 261 -10.02 -15.85 0.09
N LEU A 262 -11.23 -15.29 0.02
CA LEU A 262 -12.42 -15.74 0.75
C LEU A 262 -13.26 -16.77 -0.02
N GLY A 263 -12.77 -17.26 -1.17
CA GLY A 263 -13.41 -18.32 -1.96
C GLY A 263 -14.46 -17.82 -2.97
N VAL A 264 -14.51 -16.52 -3.28
CA VAL A 264 -15.42 -15.98 -4.31
C VAL A 264 -14.79 -16.07 -5.68
N GLU A 265 -15.47 -16.72 -6.62
CA GLU A 265 -15.11 -16.68 -8.04
C GLU A 265 -15.59 -15.36 -8.68
N ILE A 266 -14.67 -14.58 -9.24
CA ILE A 266 -14.99 -13.30 -9.86
C ILE A 266 -14.96 -13.43 -11.38
N ALA A 267 -16.13 -13.40 -12.02
CA ALA A 267 -16.30 -13.54 -13.47
C ALA A 267 -15.69 -12.39 -14.31
N VAL A 268 -15.35 -11.24 -13.70
CA VAL A 268 -14.71 -10.09 -14.39
C VAL A 268 -13.17 -10.12 -14.27
N SER A 269 -12.60 -11.24 -13.80
CA SER A 269 -11.17 -11.46 -13.84
C SER A 269 -10.77 -12.01 -15.21
N VAL A 270 -10.63 -11.14 -16.21
CA VAL A 270 -9.85 -11.53 -17.39
C VAL A 270 -8.40 -11.27 -17.04
N PRO A 271 -7.59 -12.30 -16.68
CA PRO A 271 -6.16 -12.09 -16.60
C PRO A 271 -5.70 -11.64 -17.98
N ILE A 272 -5.22 -10.40 -18.09
CA ILE A 272 -4.60 -9.91 -19.34
C ILE A 272 -3.34 -10.75 -19.65
N SER A 273 -2.78 -11.37 -18.62
CA SER A 273 -1.78 -12.42 -18.65
C SER A 273 -1.95 -13.27 -17.37
N ASP A 274 -1.96 -14.59 -17.51
CA ASP A 274 -1.75 -15.55 -16.43
C ASP A 274 -0.47 -16.31 -16.77
N SER A 275 0.61 -16.06 -16.04
CA SER A 275 1.87 -16.77 -16.25
C SER A 275 2.53 -17.15 -14.94
N VAL A 276 3.16 -18.32 -14.94
CA VAL A 276 4.01 -18.77 -13.85
C VAL A 276 5.43 -18.26 -14.10
N GLN A 277 5.95 -17.47 -13.16
CA GLN A 277 7.27 -16.82 -13.27
C GLN A 277 8.08 -17.03 -11.99
N ASP A 278 9.41 -16.91 -12.08
CA ASP A 278 10.23 -16.71 -10.88
C ASP A 278 9.75 -15.46 -10.11
N VAL A 279 9.63 -15.55 -8.79
CA VAL A 279 9.04 -14.55 -7.90
C VAL A 279 9.80 -13.23 -7.98
N GLN A 280 11.11 -13.27 -8.20
CA GLN A 280 11.91 -12.06 -8.38
C GLN A 280 11.61 -11.38 -9.72
N LEU A 281 11.35 -12.17 -10.77
CA LEU A 281 10.92 -11.63 -12.06
C LEU A 281 9.50 -11.07 -11.97
N ALA A 282 8.56 -11.84 -11.41
CA ALA A 282 7.19 -11.41 -11.15
C ALA A 282 7.14 -10.10 -10.36
N ALA A 283 7.94 -10.00 -9.28
CA ALA A 283 8.05 -8.79 -8.47
C ALA A 283 8.60 -7.59 -9.23
N ARG A 284 9.61 -7.78 -10.10
CA ARG A 284 10.15 -6.70 -10.94
C ARG A 284 9.15 -6.20 -11.97
N VAL A 285 8.35 -7.10 -12.55
CA VAL A 285 7.27 -6.75 -13.48
C VAL A 285 6.16 -6.03 -12.71
N ALA A 286 5.64 -6.61 -11.63
CA ALA A 286 4.58 -6.00 -10.81
C ALA A 286 4.97 -4.62 -10.27
N ALA A 287 6.23 -4.39 -9.91
CA ALA A 287 6.70 -3.08 -9.47
C ALA A 287 6.72 -1.99 -10.56
N ARG A 288 6.53 -2.36 -11.83
CA ARG A 288 6.46 -1.47 -13.00
C ARG A 288 5.12 -1.54 -13.73
N GLU A 289 4.26 -2.48 -13.34
CA GLU A 289 3.00 -2.74 -14.01
C GLU A 289 1.84 -2.69 -13.02
N PRO A 290 0.90 -1.75 -13.20
CA PRO A 290 -0.21 -1.55 -12.29
C PRO A 290 -1.23 -2.68 -12.28
N GLY A 291 -1.83 -2.96 -11.11
CA GLY A 291 -2.93 -3.91 -11.00
C GLY A 291 -2.51 -5.35 -11.25
N VAL A 292 -1.21 -5.58 -11.23
CA VAL A 292 -0.60 -6.90 -11.27
C VAL A 292 -0.61 -7.47 -9.86
N GLU A 293 -1.28 -8.61 -9.74
CA GLU A 293 -1.31 -9.47 -8.59
C GLU A 293 -0.25 -10.55 -8.73
N VAL A 294 0.43 -10.86 -7.62
CA VAL A 294 1.37 -11.97 -7.52
C VAL A 294 0.93 -12.86 -6.36
N ASP A 295 0.66 -14.12 -6.68
CA ASP A 295 0.08 -15.12 -5.77
C ASP A 295 1.03 -16.34 -5.68
N PRO A 296 1.27 -16.91 -4.48
CA PRO A 296 1.96 -18.19 -4.35
C PRO A 296 1.28 -19.32 -5.13
N LEU A 297 2.07 -20.27 -5.63
CA LEU A 297 1.52 -21.48 -6.26
C LEU A 297 1.25 -22.58 -5.22
N PRO A 298 0.07 -23.23 -5.24
CA PRO A 298 -0.29 -24.26 -4.26
C PRO A 298 0.59 -25.52 -4.26
N GLU A 299 1.29 -25.81 -5.37
CA GLU A 299 2.02 -27.08 -5.59
C GLU A 299 3.55 -26.89 -5.66
N ALA A 300 4.03 -25.75 -5.19
CA ALA A 300 5.45 -25.49 -5.07
C ALA A 300 6.02 -26.25 -3.86
N ASP A 301 6.53 -27.48 -4.09
CA ASP A 301 7.49 -28.13 -3.19
C ASP A 301 8.45 -27.05 -2.68
N GLY A 302 8.65 -26.92 -1.36
CA GLY A 302 9.06 -25.69 -0.63
C GLY A 302 10.34 -24.93 -1.04
N GLN A 303 10.88 -25.22 -2.22
CA GLN A 303 11.96 -24.54 -2.95
C GLN A 303 11.50 -23.85 -4.25
N SER A 304 10.25 -24.03 -4.71
CA SER A 304 9.80 -23.41 -5.96
C SER A 304 9.67 -21.90 -5.77
N ARG A 305 10.54 -21.16 -6.47
CA ARG A 305 10.49 -19.68 -6.58
C ARG A 305 9.38 -19.22 -7.51
N LEU A 306 8.41 -20.06 -7.84
CA LEU A 306 7.42 -19.75 -8.86
C LEU A 306 6.20 -19.08 -8.23
N ALA A 307 5.73 -18.01 -8.88
CA ALA A 307 4.54 -17.28 -8.50
C ALA A 307 3.65 -17.07 -9.72
N ARG A 308 2.33 -17.04 -9.49
CA ARG A 308 1.36 -16.71 -10.53
C ARG A 308 1.26 -15.20 -10.66
N LEU A 309 1.47 -14.69 -11.86
CA LEU A 309 1.33 -13.28 -12.21
C LEU A 309 -0.02 -13.07 -12.90
N ARG A 310 -0.89 -12.23 -12.35
CA ARG A 310 -2.19 -11.90 -12.95
C ARG A 310 -2.37 -10.39 -13.08
N ARG A 311 -2.71 -9.90 -14.27
CA ARG A 311 -3.06 -8.48 -14.46
C ARG A 311 -4.58 -8.33 -14.57
N ARG A 312 -5.19 -7.55 -13.66
CA ARG A 312 -6.65 -7.32 -13.62
C ARG A 312 -7.02 -5.91 -14.05
N LEU A 313 -8.18 -5.78 -14.69
CA LEU A 313 -8.83 -4.49 -14.87
C LEU A 313 -9.49 -4.07 -13.55
N PRO A 314 -9.37 -2.80 -13.11
CA PRO A 314 -10.05 -2.31 -11.91
C PRO A 314 -11.57 -2.48 -12.02
N LEU A 315 -12.22 -2.86 -10.92
CA LEU A 315 -13.68 -2.89 -10.82
C LEU A 315 -14.25 -1.47 -10.73
N VAL A 316 -14.25 -0.72 -11.83
CA VAL A 316 -14.71 0.68 -11.84
C VAL A 316 -16.16 0.77 -11.36
N GLY A 317 -16.38 1.53 -10.28
CA GLY A 317 -17.73 1.95 -9.86
C GLY A 317 -18.40 1.05 -8.81
N ARG A 318 -17.68 0.09 -8.22
CA ARG A 318 -18.23 -0.80 -7.19
C ARG A 318 -17.95 -0.37 -5.74
N GLY A 319 -17.10 0.62 -5.49
CA GLY A 319 -16.69 1.00 -4.14
C GLY A 319 -17.43 2.20 -3.54
N ALA A 320 -18.75 2.13 -3.34
CA ALA A 320 -19.41 2.94 -2.33
C ALA A 320 -20.29 1.99 -1.49
N PRO A 321 -20.21 1.99 -0.15
CA PRO A 321 -21.11 1.19 0.66
C PRO A 321 -22.52 1.79 0.54
N GLU A 322 -23.55 0.95 0.46
CA GLU A 322 -24.84 1.32 1.05
C GLU A 322 -24.53 1.65 2.52
N GLY A 323 -24.86 2.86 2.96
CA GLY A 323 -24.36 3.44 4.21
C GLY A 323 -24.60 2.57 5.45
N PRO A 324 -23.95 2.89 6.59
CA PRO A 324 -24.26 2.23 7.85
C PRO A 324 -25.76 2.33 8.10
N THR A 325 -26.42 1.18 8.23
CA THR A 325 -27.85 1.13 8.55
C THR A 325 -28.06 1.86 9.86
N ASP A 326 -28.89 2.91 9.84
CA ASP A 326 -29.30 3.63 11.03
C ASP A 326 -29.96 2.62 12.00
N PRO A 327 -29.51 2.52 13.27
CA PRO A 327 -30.18 1.70 14.27
C PRO A 327 -31.69 1.96 14.39
N ALA A 328 -32.15 3.18 14.06
CA ALA A 328 -33.56 3.55 14.04
C ALA A 328 -34.34 2.94 12.84
N GLU A 329 -33.71 2.77 11.68
CA GLU A 329 -34.32 2.07 10.54
C GLU A 329 -34.50 0.56 10.81
N LEU A 330 -33.65 -0.02 11.66
CA LEU A 330 -33.75 -1.43 12.04
C LEU A 330 -34.94 -1.69 12.99
N ALA A 331 -35.29 -0.72 13.85
CA ALA A 331 -36.47 -0.80 14.71
C ALA A 331 -37.78 -0.69 13.91
N ALA A 332 -37.84 0.22 12.93
CA ALA A 332 -39.03 0.41 12.10
C ALA A 332 -39.37 -0.80 11.21
N VAL A 333 -38.35 -1.53 10.73
CA VAL A 333 -38.55 -2.75 9.92
C VAL A 333 -38.99 -3.95 10.76
N LEU A 334 -38.66 -3.97 12.06
CA LEU A 334 -39.13 -5.01 12.98
C LEU A 334 -40.54 -4.74 13.52
N GLU A 335 -40.96 -3.47 13.59
CA GLU A 335 -42.29 -3.08 14.06
C GLU A 335 -43.34 -3.02 12.93
N GLY A 336 -42.94 -2.85 11.67
CA GLY A 336 -43.86 -2.77 10.52
C GLY A 336 -44.34 -4.11 9.93
N GLY A 337 -44.02 -5.25 10.56
CA GLY A 337 -44.32 -6.59 10.05
C GLY A 337 -45.65 -7.20 10.51
N GLU A 338 -46.43 -6.50 11.33
CA GLU A 338 -47.78 -6.92 11.73
C GLU A 338 -48.78 -5.80 11.42
N THR A 339 -49.31 -5.78 10.20
CA THR A 339 -50.70 -5.47 9.81
C THR A 339 -50.74 -5.00 8.36
N GLY A 340 -51.45 -5.75 7.51
CA GLY A 340 -51.69 -5.42 6.09
C GLY A 340 -51.67 -6.65 5.21
#